data_AF-A0A3C1LP84-F1
#
_entry.id   AF-A0A3C1LP84-F1
#
_cell.length_a   1.000
_cell.length_b   1.000
_cell.length_c   1.000
_cell.angle_alpha   90.00
_cell.angle_beta   90.00
_cell.angle_gamma   90.00
#
_symmetry.space_group_name_H-M   'P 1'
#
loop_
_entity.id
_entity.type
_entity.pdbx_description
1 polymer ?
#
loop_
_entity_poly.entity_id
_entity_poly.type
_entity_poly.pdbx_seq_one_letter_code
_entity_poly.pdbx_strand_id
1 'polypeptide(L)'
;MLEYINDPLQIKELTPAELKRLATDVRKRMIEVVSKTGGHIAPSLGTVELTISLLYTFDPLVDRIVWDVGHQSYAWKILTDRNDRFDTLRSLGGISGFTNRDESPYDAFTTGHSSTSIS
;
A
#
# COMPACT_ATOMS: atom_id res chain seq x y z
N MET A 1 10.10 2.33 -12.42
CA MET A 1 9.99 3.36 -11.35
C MET A 1 9.86 2.68 -10.00
N LEU A 2 8.89 1.78 -9.82
CA LEU A 2 8.71 1.06 -8.55
C LEU A 2 9.98 0.36 -8.03
N GLU A 3 10.81 -0.19 -8.92
CA GLU A 3 12.09 -0.84 -8.59
C GLU A 3 13.12 0.07 -7.89
N TYR A 4 12.96 1.40 -7.97
CA TYR A 4 13.85 2.37 -7.32
C TYR A 4 13.30 2.90 -5.99
N ILE A 5 12.10 2.47 -5.59
CA ILE A 5 11.45 2.88 -4.34
C ILE A 5 11.61 1.74 -3.32
N ASN A 6 12.55 1.94 -2.39
CA ASN A 6 12.79 1.07 -1.24
C ASN A 6 12.37 1.73 0.08
N ASP A 7 12.21 3.07 0.07
CA ASP A 7 11.77 3.87 1.20
C ASP A 7 10.63 4.80 0.74
N PRO A 8 9.49 4.87 1.47
CA PRO A 8 8.38 5.75 1.13
C PRO A 8 8.78 7.24 1.02
N LEU A 9 9.81 7.70 1.74
CA LEU A 9 10.31 9.07 1.67
C LEU A 9 10.87 9.42 0.28
N GLN A 10 11.35 8.43 -0.49
CA GLN A 10 11.83 8.66 -1.86
C GLN A 10 10.71 9.13 -2.79
N ILE A 11 9.44 8.89 -2.46
CA ILE A 11 8.29 9.34 -3.26
C ILE A 11 8.22 10.86 -3.28
N LYS A 12 8.64 11.54 -2.20
CA LYS A 12 8.60 13.01 -2.08
C LYS A 12 9.52 13.73 -3.08
N GLU A 13 10.58 13.04 -3.50
CA GLU A 13 11.58 13.55 -4.43
C GLU A 13 11.20 13.35 -5.91
N LEU A 14 10.10 12.64 -6.19
CA LEU A 14 9.68 12.33 -7.55
C LEU A 14 9.00 13.53 -8.22
N THR A 15 9.30 13.72 -9.51
CA THR A 15 8.59 14.66 -10.37
C THR A 15 7.16 14.17 -10.68
N PRO A 16 6.25 15.06 -11.10
CA PRO A 16 4.89 14.65 -11.50
C PRO A 16 4.83 13.58 -12.60
N ALA A 17 5.81 13.56 -13.50
CA ALA A 17 5.89 12.52 -14.54
C ALA A 17 6.30 11.17 -13.95
N GLU A 18 7.21 11.16 -12.97
CA GLU A 18 7.66 9.96 -12.27
C GLU A 18 6.58 9.41 -11.35
N LEU A 19 5.80 10.26 -10.67
CA LEU A 19 4.64 9.85 -9.88
C LEU A 19 3.60 9.09 -10.74
N LYS A 20 3.35 9.54 -11.97
CA LYS A 20 2.47 8.84 -12.94
C LYS A 20 3.04 7.49 -13.36
N ARG A 21 4.35 7.40 -13.56
CA ARG A 21 5.04 6.13 -13.86
C ARG A 21 4.96 5.17 -12.67
N LEU A 22 5.19 5.67 -11.45
CA LEU A 22 5.06 4.90 -10.21
C LEU A 22 3.64 4.33 -10.07
N ALA A 23 2.61 5.13 -10.29
CA ALA A 23 1.21 4.69 -10.24
C ALA A 23 0.92 3.56 -11.25
N THR A 24 1.53 3.63 -12.44
CA THR A 24 1.40 2.57 -13.47
C THR A 24 2.08 1.29 -13.04
N ASP A 25 3.31 1.37 -12.52
CA ASP A 25 4.07 0.22 -12.04
C ASP A 25 3.39 -0.47 -10.86
N VAL A 26 2.86 0.29 -9.89
CA VAL A 26 2.12 -0.23 -8.73
C VAL A 26 0.86 -0.98 -9.17
N ARG A 27 0.09 -0.45 -10.13
CA ARG A 27 -1.07 -1.18 -10.68
C ARG A 27 -0.65 -2.50 -11.33
N LYS A 28 0.39 -2.47 -12.16
CA LYS A 28 0.91 -3.67 -12.81
C LYS A 28 1.33 -4.72 -11.78
N ARG A 29 2.06 -4.31 -10.73
CA ARG A 29 2.48 -5.17 -9.63
C ARG A 29 1.29 -5.80 -8.91
N MET A 30 0.28 -5.01 -8.55
CA MET A 30 -0.93 -5.52 -7.89
C MET A 30 -1.68 -6.52 -8.77
N ILE A 31 -1.89 -6.22 -10.06
CA ILE A 31 -2.58 -7.12 -10.99
C ILE A 31 -1.82 -8.44 -11.12
N GLU A 32 -0.50 -8.37 -11.28
CA GLU A 32 0.35 -9.57 -11.40
C GLU A 32 0.21 -10.48 -10.19
N VAL A 33 0.35 -9.94 -8.98
CA VAL A 33 0.27 -10.75 -7.74
C VAL A 33 -1.13 -11.26 -7.50
N VAL A 34 -2.13 -10.37 -7.54
CA VAL A 34 -3.51 -10.73 -7.20
C VAL A 34 -4.11 -11.71 -8.22
N SER A 35 -3.63 -11.74 -9.47
CA SER A 35 -4.01 -12.78 -10.43
C SER A 35 -3.61 -14.21 -10.00
N LYS A 36 -2.60 -14.34 -9.14
CA LYS A 36 -2.08 -15.61 -8.62
C LYS A 36 -2.62 -15.92 -7.22
N THR A 37 -2.71 -14.91 -6.35
CA THR A 37 -3.07 -15.09 -4.92
C THR A 37 -4.55 -14.85 -4.61
N GLY A 38 -5.29 -14.21 -5.53
CA GLY A 38 -6.59 -13.63 -5.22
C GLY A 38 -6.51 -12.43 -4.28
N GLY A 39 -7.65 -11.80 -3.98
CA GLY A 39 -7.74 -10.64 -3.08
C GLY A 39 -8.55 -9.46 -3.64
N HIS A 40 -8.51 -8.34 -2.93
CA HIS A 40 -9.37 -7.18 -3.17
C HIS A 40 -8.79 -6.21 -4.21
N ILE A 41 -8.76 -6.63 -5.48
CA ILE A 41 -8.09 -5.85 -6.55
C ILE A 41 -8.81 -4.54 -6.91
N ALA A 42 -10.13 -4.58 -7.10
CA ALA A 42 -10.91 -3.42 -7.55
C ALA A 42 -10.79 -2.20 -6.61
N PRO A 43 -11.01 -2.32 -5.28
CA PRO A 43 -10.86 -1.18 -4.37
C PRO A 43 -9.40 -0.71 -4.27
N SER A 44 -8.44 -1.62 -4.35
CA SER A 44 -7.01 -1.29 -4.30
C SER A 44 -6.54 -0.51 -5.54
N LEU A 45 -7.03 -0.86 -6.73
CA LEU A 45 -6.74 -0.11 -7.96
C LEU A 45 -7.28 1.32 -7.91
N GLY A 46 -8.40 1.54 -7.21
CA GLY A 46 -9.04 2.85 -7.07
C GLY A 46 -8.32 3.82 -6.14
N THR A 47 -7.35 3.36 -5.35
CA THR A 47 -6.67 4.19 -4.32
C THR A 47 -5.17 4.35 -4.56
N VAL A 48 -4.67 3.98 -5.74
CA VAL A 48 -3.23 4.10 -6.08
C VAL A 48 -2.75 5.54 -6.00
N GLU A 49 -3.40 6.47 -6.69
CA GLU A 49 -3.03 7.89 -6.68
C GLU A 49 -3.22 8.51 -5.29
N LEU A 50 -4.27 8.11 -4.56
CA LEU A 50 -4.50 8.57 -3.20
C LEU A 50 -3.34 8.14 -2.29
N THR A 51 -2.95 6.87 -2.36
CA THR A 51 -1.82 6.34 -1.60
C THR A 51 -0.53 7.10 -1.91
N ILE A 52 -0.23 7.31 -3.20
CA ILE A 52 0.96 8.06 -3.61
C ILE A 52 0.89 9.49 -3.09
N SER A 53 -0.26 10.15 -3.18
CA SER A 53 -0.46 11.52 -2.69
C SER A 53 -0.29 11.62 -1.16
N LEU A 54 -0.78 10.62 -0.41
CA LEU A 54 -0.60 10.54 1.03
C LEU A 54 0.88 10.41 1.39
N LEU A 55 1.62 9.49 0.75
CA LEU A 55 3.06 9.29 1.00
C LEU A 55 3.93 10.45 0.50
N TYR A 56 3.47 11.15 -0.54
CA TYR A 56 4.12 12.36 -1.03
C TYR A 56 3.98 13.53 -0.02
N THR A 57 2.85 13.61 0.66
CA THR A 57 2.51 14.76 1.51
C THR A 57 2.89 14.54 2.98
N PHE A 58 2.61 13.37 3.53
CA PHE A 58 2.74 13.05 4.95
C PHE A 58 3.97 12.18 5.22
N ASP A 59 4.39 12.11 6.48
CA ASP A 59 5.37 11.13 6.93
C ASP A 59 4.64 9.99 7.65
N PRO A 60 4.57 8.78 7.09
CA PRO A 60 3.77 7.68 7.65
C PRO A 60 4.32 7.09 8.96
N LEU A 61 5.53 7.48 9.41
CA LEU A 61 6.06 7.12 10.72
C LEU A 61 5.74 8.17 11.81
N VAL A 62 5.37 9.37 11.40
CA VAL A 62 5.03 10.48 12.30
C VAL A 62 3.51 10.73 12.30
N ASP A 63 2.94 10.84 11.11
CA ASP A 63 1.53 11.06 10.86
C ASP A 63 0.77 9.72 10.82
N ARG A 64 -0.33 9.64 11.57
CA ARG A 64 -1.17 8.44 11.58
C ARG A 64 -2.10 8.40 10.38
N ILE A 65 -1.75 7.60 9.39
CA ILE A 65 -2.61 7.31 8.24
C ILE A 65 -3.39 6.01 8.51
N VAL A 66 -4.72 6.11 8.55
CA VAL A 66 -5.60 4.99 8.86
C VAL A 66 -6.45 4.65 7.62
N TRP A 67 -6.47 3.36 7.27
CA TRP A 67 -7.32 2.81 6.22
C TRP A 67 -8.48 2.05 6.85
N ASP A 68 -9.72 2.50 6.67
CA ASP A 68 -10.91 1.75 7.14
C ASP A 68 -11.06 0.43 6.37
N VAL A 69 -11.37 -0.67 7.06
CA VAL A 69 -11.31 -2.07 6.57
C VAL A 69 -9.92 -2.53 6.15
N GLY A 70 -9.17 -1.71 5.40
CA GLY A 70 -7.80 -1.99 4.93
C GLY A 70 -7.73 -2.74 3.59
N HIS A 71 -8.85 -3.20 3.03
CA HIS A 71 -8.88 -3.99 1.79
C HIS A 71 -8.45 -3.22 0.52
N GLN A 72 -8.38 -1.90 0.60
CA GLN A 72 -7.93 -0.99 -0.45
C GLN A 72 -6.44 -0.63 -0.31
N SER A 73 -5.74 -1.13 0.71
CA SER A 73 -4.40 -0.68 1.09
C SER A 73 -3.25 -1.39 0.36
N TYR A 74 -3.47 -2.08 -0.76
CA TYR A 74 -2.39 -2.84 -1.40
C TYR A 74 -1.28 -1.94 -1.95
N ALA A 75 -1.63 -0.81 -2.55
CA ALA A 75 -0.64 0.19 -2.95
C ALA A 75 0.15 0.72 -1.74
N TRP A 76 -0.52 0.92 -0.60
CA TRP A 76 0.11 1.33 0.65
C TRP A 76 1.17 0.31 1.06
N LYS A 77 0.81 -0.98 1.13
CA LYS A 77 1.75 -2.06 1.47
C LYS A 77 2.93 -2.10 0.52
N ILE A 78 2.71 -2.05 -0.79
CA ILE A 78 3.78 -2.06 -1.80
C ILE A 78 4.76 -0.89 -1.58
N LEU A 79 4.25 0.31 -1.33
CA LEU A 79 5.06 1.53 -1.23
C LEU A 79 5.63 1.79 0.17
N THR A 80 5.23 0.99 1.16
CA THR A 80 5.73 1.04 2.53
C THR A 80 6.37 -0.30 2.85
N ASP A 81 7.59 -0.48 2.36
CA ASP A 81 8.56 -1.56 2.64
C ASP A 81 8.19 -3.02 2.31
N ARG A 82 7.03 -3.30 1.71
CA ARG A 82 6.57 -4.69 1.48
C ARG A 82 6.48 -5.14 0.03
N ASN A 83 7.06 -4.41 -0.92
CA ASN A 83 6.99 -4.78 -2.35
C ASN A 83 7.64 -6.15 -2.66
N ASP A 84 8.78 -6.45 -2.03
CA ASP A 84 9.55 -7.68 -2.18
C ASP A 84 8.80 -8.92 -1.66
N ARG A 85 8.06 -8.75 -0.57
CA ARG A 85 7.24 -9.79 0.06
C ARG A 85 5.83 -9.86 -0.50
N PHE A 86 5.44 -8.93 -1.39
CA PHE A 86 4.06 -8.79 -1.86
C PHE A 86 3.52 -10.05 -2.55
N ASP A 87 4.38 -10.90 -3.13
CA ASP A 87 3.97 -12.19 -3.71
C ASP A 87 3.36 -13.18 -2.68
N THR A 88 3.56 -12.92 -1.38
CA THR A 88 3.00 -13.71 -0.27
C THR A 88 1.64 -13.20 0.22
N LEU A 89 1.03 -12.26 -0.50
CA LEU A 89 -0.26 -11.68 -0.14
C LEU A 89 -1.32 -12.76 0.13
N ARG A 90 -1.94 -12.69 1.32
CA ARG A 90 -2.99 -13.57 1.82
C ARG A 90 -2.61 -15.05 1.91
N SER A 91 -1.31 -15.38 1.91
CA SER A 91 -0.83 -16.73 2.18
C SER A 91 -0.55 -16.92 3.67
N LEU A 92 -0.49 -18.18 4.11
CA LEU A 92 -0.13 -18.52 5.48
C LEU A 92 1.30 -18.05 5.78
N GLY A 93 1.47 -17.21 6.80
CA GLY A 93 2.76 -16.59 7.15
C GLY A 93 3.22 -15.48 6.21
N GLY A 94 2.40 -15.13 5.21
CA GLY A 94 2.63 -14.04 4.28
C GLY A 94 2.03 -12.71 4.73
N ILE A 95 1.93 -11.78 3.78
CA ILE A 95 1.33 -10.45 4.01
C ILE A 95 -0.18 -10.54 4.17
N SER A 96 -0.73 -9.84 5.15
CA SER A 96 -2.16 -9.68 5.38
C SER A 96 -2.85 -8.97 4.22
N GLY A 97 -4.12 -9.33 3.98
CA GLY A 97 -5.00 -8.62 3.05
C GLY A 97 -5.51 -7.26 3.56
N PHE A 98 -5.15 -6.89 4.79
CA PHE A 98 -5.56 -5.66 5.48
C PHE A 98 -4.37 -5.04 6.20
N THR A 99 -4.45 -3.79 6.62
CA THR A 99 -3.38 -3.18 7.43
C THR A 99 -3.25 -3.91 8.78
N ASN A 100 -2.02 -4.12 9.23
CA ASN A 100 -1.70 -4.82 10.46
C ASN A 100 -0.45 -4.22 11.14
N ARG A 101 -0.62 -3.68 12.36
CA ARG A 101 0.46 -3.08 13.17
C ARG A 101 1.62 -4.02 13.46
N ASP A 102 1.35 -5.32 13.61
CA ASP A 102 2.39 -6.32 13.87
C ASP A 102 3.16 -6.70 12.60
N GLU A 103 2.65 -6.30 11.42
CA GLU A 103 3.28 -6.57 10.12
C GLU A 103 4.22 -5.44 9.68
N SER A 104 3.88 -4.18 9.98
CA SER A 104 4.62 -3.03 9.49
C SER A 104 4.43 -1.80 10.40
N PRO A 105 5.48 -1.01 10.66
CA PRO A 105 5.37 0.24 11.43
C PRO A 105 4.51 1.30 10.74
N TYR A 106 4.32 1.19 9.42
CA TYR A 106 3.49 2.11 8.64
C TYR A 106 1.99 1.82 8.77
N ASP A 107 1.60 0.65 9.26
CA ASP A 107 0.20 0.31 9.44
C ASP A 107 -0.30 0.83 10.79
N ALA A 108 -0.69 2.10 10.87
CA ALA A 108 -1.05 2.76 12.14
C ALA A 108 -2.21 2.07 12.92
N PHE A 109 -3.04 1.28 12.24
CA PHE A 109 -4.17 0.58 12.82
C PHE A 109 -4.41 -0.78 12.15
N THR A 110 -4.62 -1.83 12.96
CA THR A 110 -5.02 -3.15 12.47
C THR A 110 -6.53 -3.19 12.29
N THR A 111 -6.99 -3.57 11.09
CA THR A 111 -8.43 -3.58 10.77
C THR A 111 -8.85 -4.82 9.98
N GLY A 112 -10.15 -4.93 9.76
CA GLY A 112 -10.84 -5.98 9.00
C GLY A 112 -12.35 -5.75 9.01
N HIS A 113 -12.89 -5.26 10.14
CA HIS A 113 -14.26 -4.75 10.22
C HIS A 113 -14.33 -3.28 9.78
N SER A 114 -15.42 -2.93 9.10
CA SER A 114 -15.68 -1.57 8.65
C SER A 114 -16.07 -0.62 9.77
N SER A 115 -15.96 0.68 9.50
CA SER A 115 -16.45 1.77 10.35
C SER A 115 -15.71 1.90 11.68
N THR A 116 -14.43 1.52 11.71
CA THR A 116 -13.57 1.54 12.91
C THR A 116 -12.50 2.63 12.86
N SER A 117 -12.37 3.35 11.74
CA SER A 117 -11.29 4.33 11.52
C SER A 117 -11.43 5.68 12.25
N ILE A 118 -12.64 6.12 12.59
CA ILE A 118 -12.89 7.48 13.14
C ILE A 118 -13.06 7.49 14.67
N SER A 119 -13.45 6.35 15.26
CA SER A 119 -13.88 6.24 16.66
C SER A 119 -12.81 6.58 17.70
#